data_AF-A0A9R0QRQ9-F1
#
_entry.id   AF-A0A9R0QRQ9-F1
#
_cell.length_a   1.000
_cell.length_b   1.000
_cell.length_c   1.000
_cell.angle_alpha   90.00
_cell.angle_beta   90.00
_cell.angle_gamma   90.00
#
_symmetry.space_group_name_H-M   'P 1'
#
loop_
_entity.id
_entity.type
_entity.pdbx_description
1 polymer ?
#
loop_
_entity_poly.entity_id
_entity_poly.type
_entity_poly.pdbx_seq_one_letter_code
_entity_poly.pdbx_strand_id
1 'polypeptide(L)'
;MGFAVTRTSKSLVVPTSPTPAGETLRLSSLDRVPGLRHLVLSLHAFDGATRVEAAVGEGEVAASPARVVREALGKALVDYYPFAGRFLEPEVEGGEVRVACTGEGAWFVEAMAACSLEDVKHLDHPMVIPKEELLPEPSPDVPALDMPLMMQVTEFTCGGFVVGLISVHTIADGLGAGQFINAVGDYARGLPKPRLSPVWARDLIPDPPRMPAPPPKLELLDLREFTVDLTPDHIAKAKSDFFVSMGQRCSAFDVCVAKARLAGDVARWAVGGFAQDPYELRFTYDSLFVSDWTRLGFLEADYGWGAPTHVVPFSYHPFMAVAVIGAPPAPKIGARVMTMCVEEAHLPEFRDQMNAFAAGK
;
A
#
# COMPACT_ATOMS: atom_id res chain seq x y z
N MET A 1 -25.37 -14.98 -7.06
CA MET A 1 -25.58 -13.69 -7.76
C MET A 1 -24.24 -12.99 -7.78
N GLY A 2 -23.77 -12.51 -8.94
CA GLY A 2 -22.51 -11.77 -9.02
C GLY A 2 -22.71 -10.33 -8.52
N PHE A 3 -21.71 -9.76 -7.86
CA PHE A 3 -21.69 -8.34 -7.53
C PHE A 3 -21.26 -7.58 -8.79
N ALA A 4 -22.19 -6.86 -9.42
CA ALA A 4 -21.91 -6.13 -10.65
C ALA A 4 -21.34 -4.73 -10.33
N VAL A 5 -20.16 -4.43 -10.85
CA VAL A 5 -19.56 -3.09 -10.84
C VAL A 5 -19.57 -2.52 -12.26
N THR A 6 -20.03 -1.28 -12.40
CA THR A 6 -20.06 -0.55 -13.67
C THR A 6 -19.04 0.57 -13.62
N ARG A 7 -18.01 0.51 -14.47
CA ARG A 7 -17.02 1.58 -14.63
C ARG A 7 -17.59 2.69 -15.51
N THR A 8 -17.78 3.87 -14.95
CA THR A 8 -18.47 5.01 -15.58
C THR A 8 -17.52 5.93 -16.33
N SER A 9 -16.26 6.02 -15.91
CA SER A 9 -15.24 6.88 -16.52
C SER A 9 -13.84 6.31 -16.31
N LYS A 10 -12.95 6.53 -17.27
CA LYS A 10 -11.53 6.12 -17.22
C LYS A 10 -10.69 7.21 -17.87
N SER A 11 -9.75 7.79 -17.12
CA SER A 11 -8.90 8.87 -17.66
C SER A 11 -7.67 9.12 -16.79
N LEU A 12 -6.69 9.82 -17.36
CA LEU A 12 -5.55 10.35 -16.60
C LEU A 12 -5.98 11.57 -15.78
N VAL A 13 -5.52 11.63 -14.53
CA VAL A 13 -5.61 12.81 -13.67
C VAL A 13 -4.25 13.48 -13.68
N VAL A 14 -4.18 14.64 -14.34
CA VAL A 14 -2.96 15.45 -14.44
C VAL A 14 -2.79 16.36 -13.22
N PRO A 15 -1.56 16.78 -12.88
CA PRO A 15 -1.33 17.81 -11.87
C PRO A 15 -2.09 19.10 -12.19
N THR A 16 -2.66 19.76 -11.18
CA THR A 16 -3.45 21.00 -11.37
C THR A 16 -2.61 22.22 -11.75
N SER A 17 -1.29 22.14 -11.58
CA SER A 17 -0.33 23.16 -11.99
C SER A 17 0.94 22.48 -12.51
N PRO A 18 1.77 23.18 -13.30
CA PRO A 18 3.04 22.64 -13.76
C PRO A 18 3.88 22.11 -12.61
N THR A 19 4.36 20.88 -12.75
CA THR A 19 5.34 20.25 -11.88
C THR A 19 6.76 20.61 -12.35
N PRO A 20 7.82 20.26 -11.60
CA PRO A 20 9.19 20.30 -12.10
C PRO A 20 9.35 19.41 -13.35
N ALA A 21 9.02 19.96 -14.52
CA ALA A 21 8.93 19.26 -15.78
C ALA A 21 10.31 19.12 -16.42
N GLY A 22 10.58 17.97 -17.04
CA GLY A 22 11.87 17.67 -17.67
C GLY A 22 12.92 17.10 -16.71
N GLU A 23 12.58 16.95 -15.42
CA GLU A 23 13.42 16.24 -14.46
C GLU A 23 13.17 14.73 -14.53
N THR A 24 14.22 13.95 -14.29
CA THR A 24 14.11 12.51 -14.05
C THR A 24 14.37 12.26 -12.58
N LEU A 25 13.46 11.55 -11.90
CA LEU A 25 13.73 11.07 -10.56
C LEU A 25 14.54 9.77 -10.66
N ARG A 26 15.77 9.83 -10.18
CA ARG A 26 16.64 8.65 -10.03
C ARG A 26 16.15 7.81 -8.85
N LEU A 27 16.10 6.49 -9.04
CA LEU A 27 15.84 5.56 -7.93
C LEU A 27 17.05 5.50 -6.99
N SER A 28 16.81 5.47 -5.68
CA SER A 28 17.87 5.28 -4.70
C SER A 28 18.32 3.82 -4.65
N SER A 29 19.41 3.57 -3.92
CA SER A 29 19.90 2.21 -3.64
C SER A 29 18.85 1.32 -2.97
N LEU A 30 17.94 1.90 -2.18
CA LEU A 30 16.84 1.19 -1.51
C LEU A 30 15.69 0.86 -2.45
N ASP A 31 15.43 1.71 -3.44
CA ASP A 31 14.30 1.56 -4.36
C ASP A 31 14.60 0.54 -5.47
N ARG A 32 15.88 0.43 -5.86
CA ARG A 32 16.34 -0.45 -6.94
C ARG A 32 16.62 -1.89 -6.49
N VAL A 33 16.21 -2.27 -5.27
CA VAL A 33 16.36 -3.64 -4.76
C VAL A 33 15.61 -4.61 -5.68
N PRO A 34 16.27 -5.68 -6.17
CA PRO A 34 15.60 -6.68 -6.98
C PRO A 34 14.35 -7.21 -6.30
N GLY A 35 13.24 -7.30 -7.04
CA GLY A 35 11.97 -7.74 -6.50
C GLY A 35 11.05 -6.60 -6.02
N LEU A 36 11.49 -5.34 -5.88
CA LEU A 36 10.60 -4.21 -5.56
C LEU A 36 9.89 -3.61 -6.79
N ARG A 37 10.27 -4.02 -8.00
CA ARG A 37 9.60 -3.62 -9.25
C ARG A 37 8.34 -4.46 -9.48
N HIS A 38 7.34 -4.27 -8.63
CA HIS A 38 6.05 -4.95 -8.71
C HIS A 38 4.90 -4.02 -8.33
N LEU A 39 3.68 -4.47 -8.58
CA LEU A 39 2.44 -3.75 -8.24
C LEU A 39 2.02 -4.09 -6.82
N VAL A 40 1.85 -3.07 -5.99
CA VAL A 40 1.25 -3.14 -4.66
C VAL A 40 -0.20 -2.71 -4.78
N LEU A 41 -1.11 -3.51 -4.26
CA LEU A 41 -2.54 -3.29 -4.40
C LEU A 41 -3.17 -3.15 -3.02
N SER A 42 -4.12 -2.24 -2.88
CA SER A 42 -4.91 -2.12 -1.64
C SER A 42 -6.31 -1.60 -1.91
N LEU A 43 -7.25 -1.93 -1.02
CA LEU A 43 -8.61 -1.39 -1.00
C LEU A 43 -8.84 -0.66 0.32
N HIS A 44 -9.44 0.53 0.26
CA HIS A 44 -9.76 1.36 1.42
C HIS A 44 -11.26 1.61 1.41
N ALA A 45 -12.00 1.01 2.34
CA ALA A 45 -13.46 1.13 2.42
C ALA A 45 -13.85 2.28 3.34
N PHE A 46 -14.77 3.13 2.89
CA PHE A 46 -15.30 4.27 3.63
C PHE A 46 -16.81 4.12 3.75
N ASP A 47 -17.32 4.27 4.98
CA ASP A 47 -18.77 4.29 5.19
C ASP A 47 -19.38 5.59 4.64
N GLY A 48 -20.65 5.52 4.25
CA GLY A 48 -21.39 6.64 3.66
C GLY A 48 -21.81 7.73 4.65
N ALA A 49 -21.00 8.00 5.69
CA ALA A 49 -21.29 9.05 6.66
C ALA A 49 -21.42 10.41 5.96
N THR A 50 -22.26 11.30 6.47
CA THR A 50 -22.47 12.62 5.87
C THR A 50 -21.14 13.37 5.85
N ARG A 51 -20.71 13.82 4.66
CA ARG A 51 -19.51 14.64 4.50
C ARG A 51 -19.57 15.82 5.47
N VAL A 52 -18.52 16.02 6.28
CA VAL A 52 -18.44 17.21 7.15
C VAL A 52 -18.28 18.42 6.23
N GLU A 53 -19.37 19.17 6.04
CA GLU A 53 -19.43 20.25 5.04
C GLU A 53 -18.42 21.35 5.35
N ALA A 54 -17.50 21.58 4.42
CA ALA A 54 -16.95 22.90 4.19
C ALA A 54 -17.93 23.62 3.26
N ALA A 55 -18.83 24.43 3.85
CA ALA A 55 -19.65 25.46 3.21
C ALA A 55 -20.02 25.19 1.74
N VAL A 56 -20.88 24.20 1.50
CA VAL A 56 -21.56 24.06 0.20
C VAL A 56 -22.65 25.14 0.17
N GLY A 57 -22.67 25.98 -0.86
CA GLY A 57 -23.69 27.02 -0.98
C GLY A 57 -25.10 26.42 -1.02
N GLU A 58 -26.09 27.07 -0.42
CA GLU A 58 -27.48 26.62 -0.47
C GLU A 58 -27.90 26.33 -1.94
N GLY A 59 -28.16 25.07 -2.26
CA GLY A 59 -28.60 24.62 -3.59
C GLY A 59 -27.58 23.87 -4.44
N GLU A 60 -26.34 23.70 -3.98
CA GLU A 60 -25.35 22.85 -4.67
C GLU A 60 -25.51 21.37 -4.29
N VAL A 61 -25.50 20.49 -5.30
CA VAL A 61 -25.47 19.03 -5.10
C VAL A 61 -24.11 18.65 -4.53
N ALA A 62 -24.10 17.93 -3.40
CA ALA A 62 -22.87 17.43 -2.79
C ALA A 62 -22.04 16.65 -3.83
N ALA A 63 -20.77 17.02 -3.98
CA ALA A 63 -19.88 16.36 -4.93
C ALA A 63 -19.70 14.87 -4.58
N SER A 64 -19.75 14.01 -5.60
CA SER A 64 -19.57 12.56 -5.39
C SER A 64 -18.15 12.25 -4.87
N PRO A 65 -17.98 11.15 -4.10
CA PRO A 65 -16.65 10.71 -3.67
C PRO A 65 -15.64 10.63 -4.81
N ALA A 66 -16.03 10.07 -5.96
CA ALA A 66 -15.13 9.95 -7.10
C ALA A 66 -14.65 11.32 -7.62
N ARG A 67 -15.55 12.31 -7.71
CA ARG A 67 -15.19 13.68 -8.11
C ARG A 67 -14.25 14.33 -7.11
N VAL A 68 -14.55 14.24 -5.81
CA VAL A 68 -13.72 14.85 -4.76
C VAL A 68 -12.31 14.26 -4.74
N VAL A 69 -12.20 12.93 -4.78
CA VAL A 69 -10.90 12.25 -4.78
C VAL A 69 -10.12 12.58 -6.05
N ARG A 70 -10.78 12.62 -7.22
CA ARG A 70 -10.17 13.01 -8.50
C ARG A 70 -9.57 14.42 -8.45
N GLU A 71 -10.34 15.41 -8.01
CA GLU A 71 -9.88 16.81 -7.91
C GLU A 71 -8.73 16.94 -6.90
N ALA A 72 -8.81 16.25 -5.77
CA ALA A 72 -7.77 16.24 -4.75
C ALA A 72 -6.49 15.55 -5.21
N LEU A 73 -6.61 14.47 -5.99
CA LEU A 73 -5.48 13.77 -6.60
C LEU A 73 -4.70 14.70 -7.53
N GLY A 74 -5.39 15.47 -8.38
CA GLY A 74 -4.73 16.45 -9.25
C GLY A 74 -3.92 17.49 -8.48
N LYS A 75 -4.39 17.94 -7.30
CA LYS A 75 -3.64 18.84 -6.42
C LYS A 75 -2.44 18.14 -5.76
N ALA A 76 -2.65 16.93 -5.24
CA ALA A 76 -1.59 16.16 -4.61
C ALA A 76 -0.44 15.82 -5.57
N LEU A 77 -0.74 15.58 -6.85
CA LEU A 77 0.25 15.31 -7.89
C LEU A 77 1.16 16.51 -8.20
N VAL A 78 0.88 17.70 -7.68
CA VAL A 78 1.82 18.83 -7.75
C VAL A 78 3.00 18.61 -6.79
N ASP A 79 2.71 18.30 -5.52
CA ASP A 79 3.74 18.01 -4.51
C ASP A 79 4.39 16.63 -4.73
N TYR A 80 3.59 15.68 -5.20
CA TYR A 80 3.98 14.30 -5.48
C TYR A 80 4.19 14.07 -6.99
N TYR A 81 4.83 15.02 -7.66
CA TYR A 81 5.04 15.01 -9.12
C TYR A 81 5.58 13.72 -9.73
N PRO A 82 6.43 12.90 -9.07
CA PRO A 82 6.87 11.63 -9.66
C PRO A 82 5.73 10.63 -9.88
N PHE A 83 4.65 10.72 -9.09
CA PHE A 83 3.47 9.87 -9.26
C PHE A 83 2.67 10.21 -10.53
N ALA A 84 2.88 11.38 -11.13
CA ALA A 84 2.30 11.80 -12.41
C ALA A 84 3.23 11.51 -13.61
N GLY A 85 4.37 10.85 -13.38
CA GLY A 85 5.36 10.51 -14.39
C GLY A 85 5.20 9.11 -14.98
N ARG A 86 6.25 8.62 -15.63
CA ARG A 86 6.34 7.25 -16.16
C ARG A 86 7.66 6.61 -15.76
N PHE A 87 7.67 5.33 -15.42
CA PHE A 87 8.94 4.61 -15.33
C PHE A 87 9.55 4.46 -16.73
N LEU A 88 10.86 4.65 -16.80
CA LEU A 88 11.65 4.42 -17.99
C LEU A 88 12.53 3.20 -17.75
N GLU A 89 12.39 2.20 -18.62
CA GLU A 89 13.33 1.10 -18.70
C GLU A 89 14.69 1.62 -19.20
N PRO A 90 15.81 1.04 -18.72
CA PRO A 90 17.14 1.48 -19.13
C PRO A 90 17.39 1.19 -20.61
N GLU A 91 17.90 2.19 -21.33
CA GLU A 91 18.24 2.06 -22.76
C GLU A 91 19.44 1.13 -23.03
N VAL A 92 20.28 0.92 -22.03
CA VAL A 92 21.48 0.08 -22.10
C VAL A 92 21.45 -1.01 -21.04
N GLU A 93 22.00 -2.17 -21.38
CA GLU A 93 22.16 -3.28 -20.44
C GLU A 93 23.00 -2.83 -19.24
N GLY A 94 22.45 -2.99 -18.03
CA GLY A 94 23.06 -2.49 -16.79
C GLY A 94 22.72 -1.04 -16.42
N GLY A 95 21.91 -0.33 -17.22
CA GLY A 95 21.39 1.00 -16.89
C GLY A 95 20.49 1.01 -15.65
N GLU A 96 20.03 2.20 -15.26
CA GLU A 96 19.15 2.36 -14.10
C GLU A 96 17.75 2.74 -14.54
N VAL A 97 16.74 2.06 -13.97
CA VAL A 97 15.35 2.50 -14.06
C VAL A 97 15.22 3.88 -13.41
N ARG A 98 14.44 4.75 -14.03
CA ARG A 98 14.16 6.11 -13.56
C ARG A 98 12.68 6.42 -13.72
N VAL A 99 12.22 7.48 -13.08
CA VAL A 99 10.88 8.03 -13.35
C VAL A 99 11.06 9.33 -14.14
N ALA A 100 10.53 9.36 -15.36
CA ALA A 100 10.38 10.61 -16.10
C ALA A 100 9.21 11.40 -15.52
N CYS A 101 9.49 12.58 -14.97
CA CYS A 101 8.47 13.43 -14.36
C CYS A 101 7.75 14.27 -15.43
N THR A 102 7.00 13.58 -16.30
CA THR A 102 6.34 14.16 -17.48
C THR A 102 5.08 14.96 -17.14
N GLY A 103 4.46 14.70 -15.98
CA GLY A 103 3.20 15.34 -15.60
C GLY A 103 1.98 14.80 -16.36
N GLU A 104 2.12 13.69 -17.09
CA GLU A 104 1.03 13.05 -17.83
C GLU A 104 -0.08 12.50 -16.93
N GLY A 105 0.18 12.38 -15.62
CA GLY A 105 -0.84 12.09 -14.62
C GLY A 105 -0.96 10.63 -14.24
N ALA A 106 -1.79 10.37 -13.23
CA ALA A 106 -2.09 9.03 -12.72
C ALA A 106 -3.37 8.48 -13.37
N TRP A 107 -3.47 7.16 -13.55
CA TRP A 107 -4.67 6.53 -14.11
C TRP A 107 -5.80 6.51 -13.08
N PHE A 108 -7.00 6.95 -13.47
CA PHE A 108 -8.14 7.07 -12.57
C PHE A 108 -9.41 6.50 -13.18
N VAL A 109 -10.09 5.62 -12.43
CA VAL A 109 -11.35 4.98 -12.81
C VAL A 109 -12.45 5.37 -11.84
N GLU A 110 -13.59 5.77 -12.39
CA GLU A 110 -14.83 5.95 -11.63
C GLU A 110 -15.72 4.74 -11.85
N ALA A 111 -16.34 4.24 -10.78
CA ALA A 111 -17.18 3.07 -10.83
C ALA A 111 -18.35 3.15 -9.84
N MET A 112 -19.39 2.37 -10.12
CA MET A 112 -20.55 2.20 -9.26
C MET A 112 -20.84 0.72 -9.04
N ALA A 113 -21.08 0.32 -7.80
CA ALA A 113 -21.53 -1.02 -7.44
C ALA A 113 -23.05 -1.01 -7.23
N ALA A 114 -23.75 -1.98 -7.82
CA ALA A 114 -25.20 -2.13 -7.67
C ALA A 114 -25.62 -2.78 -6.34
N CYS A 115 -24.80 -2.67 -5.31
CA CYS A 115 -24.97 -3.27 -3.98
C CYS A 115 -24.42 -2.33 -2.90
N SER A 116 -24.69 -2.65 -1.64
CA SER A 116 -24.18 -1.94 -0.48
C SER A 116 -22.87 -2.53 0.03
N LEU A 117 -22.14 -1.79 0.87
CA LEU A 117 -20.98 -2.34 1.59
C LEU A 117 -21.37 -3.49 2.52
N GLU A 118 -22.59 -3.49 3.08
CA GLU A 118 -23.11 -4.58 3.91
C GLU A 118 -23.29 -5.86 3.10
N ASP A 119 -23.82 -5.77 1.88
CA ASP A 119 -23.98 -6.92 0.98
C ASP A 119 -22.64 -7.61 0.66
N VAL A 120 -21.54 -6.82 0.65
CA VAL A 120 -20.17 -7.32 0.46
C VAL A 120 -19.39 -7.48 1.77
N LYS A 121 -20.09 -7.50 2.91
CA LYS A 121 -19.54 -7.71 4.26
C LYS A 121 -18.39 -6.76 4.61
N HIS A 122 -18.47 -5.50 4.19
CA HIS A 122 -17.42 -4.49 4.39
C HIS A 122 -16.01 -4.97 3.95
N LEU A 123 -15.97 -5.77 2.88
CA LEU A 123 -14.77 -6.40 2.35
C LEU A 123 -14.06 -7.34 3.35
N ASP A 124 -14.78 -7.91 4.33
CA ASP A 124 -14.21 -8.91 5.23
C ASP A 124 -13.82 -10.20 4.47
N HIS A 125 -12.85 -10.93 4.99
CA HIS A 125 -12.36 -12.16 4.35
C HIS A 125 -13.21 -13.38 4.73
N PRO A 126 -13.44 -14.33 3.80
CA PRO A 126 -13.12 -14.24 2.38
C PRO A 126 -14.02 -13.23 1.67
N MET A 127 -13.42 -12.39 0.82
CA MET A 127 -14.15 -11.37 0.07
C MET A 127 -15.17 -12.02 -0.86
N VAL A 128 -16.40 -11.51 -0.83
CA VAL A 128 -17.49 -12.02 -1.67
C VAL A 128 -17.56 -11.32 -3.03
N ILE A 129 -17.08 -10.08 -3.09
CA ILE A 129 -16.82 -9.34 -4.33
C ILE A 129 -15.36 -9.56 -4.74
N PRO A 130 -15.07 -9.92 -6.01
CA PRO A 130 -13.69 -10.04 -6.47
C PRO A 130 -12.94 -8.71 -6.34
N LYS A 131 -11.68 -8.75 -5.90
CA LYS A 131 -10.85 -7.54 -5.75
C LYS A 131 -10.67 -6.80 -7.09
N GLU A 132 -10.66 -7.54 -8.19
CA GLU A 132 -10.52 -7.02 -9.56
C GLU A 132 -11.69 -6.10 -9.96
N GLU A 133 -12.87 -6.26 -9.34
CA GLU A 133 -14.00 -5.35 -9.56
C GLU A 133 -13.80 -4.00 -8.86
N LEU A 134 -12.99 -3.98 -7.78
CA LEU A 134 -12.76 -2.81 -6.94
C LEU A 134 -11.42 -2.12 -7.20
N LEU A 135 -10.55 -2.74 -8.00
CA LEU A 135 -9.25 -2.20 -8.41
C LEU A 135 -9.34 -1.64 -9.85
N PRO A 136 -8.54 -0.60 -10.16
CA PRO A 136 -8.48 -0.07 -11.51
C PRO A 136 -7.93 -1.13 -12.47
N GLU A 137 -8.64 -1.36 -13.58
CA GLU A 137 -8.05 -2.06 -14.72
C GLU A 137 -6.84 -1.26 -15.24
N PRO A 138 -5.76 -1.94 -15.67
CA PRO A 138 -4.61 -1.28 -16.27
C PRO A 138 -5.00 -0.35 -17.41
N SER A 139 -4.27 0.77 -17.54
CA SER A 139 -4.42 1.65 -18.70
C SER A 139 -4.16 0.87 -20.00
N PRO A 140 -4.96 1.08 -21.06
CA PRO A 140 -4.73 0.41 -22.34
C PRO A 140 -3.45 0.89 -23.03
N ASP A 141 -3.01 2.12 -22.76
CA ASP A 141 -1.94 2.79 -23.51
C ASP A 141 -0.58 2.73 -22.79
N VAL A 142 -0.57 2.44 -21.49
CA VAL A 142 0.63 2.46 -20.65
C VAL A 142 0.74 1.13 -19.91
N PRO A 143 1.88 0.41 -20.02
CA PRO A 143 2.11 -0.78 -19.23
C PRO A 143 1.88 -0.53 -17.74
N ALA A 144 1.23 -1.47 -17.04
CA ALA A 144 0.88 -1.28 -15.63
C ALA A 144 2.09 -0.98 -14.74
N LEU A 145 3.24 -1.59 -15.05
CA LEU A 145 4.50 -1.35 -14.37
C LEU A 145 5.07 0.04 -14.68
N ASP A 146 4.73 0.68 -15.80
CA ASP A 146 5.25 1.99 -16.15
C ASP A 146 4.42 3.14 -15.60
N MET A 147 3.22 2.83 -15.11
CA MET A 147 2.30 3.75 -14.44
C MET A 147 2.56 3.75 -12.93
N PRO A 148 3.12 4.82 -12.34
CA PRO A 148 3.44 4.83 -10.91
C PRO A 148 2.23 4.63 -10.00
N LEU A 149 1.05 5.09 -10.43
CA LEU A 149 -0.18 5.05 -9.67
C LEU A 149 -1.40 4.88 -10.57
N MET A 150 -2.26 3.97 -10.13
CA MET A 150 -3.62 3.81 -10.64
C MET A 150 -4.58 3.80 -9.45
N MET A 151 -5.73 4.46 -9.61
CA MET A 151 -6.74 4.57 -8.58
C MET A 151 -8.13 4.30 -9.17
N GLN A 152 -8.98 3.57 -8.45
CA GLN A 152 -10.40 3.42 -8.75
C GLN A 152 -11.21 3.89 -7.55
N VAL A 153 -12.25 4.69 -7.78
CA VAL A 153 -13.26 4.99 -6.76
C VAL A 153 -14.56 4.31 -7.15
N THR A 154 -15.01 3.40 -6.29
CA THR A 154 -16.24 2.61 -6.51
C THR A 154 -17.29 3.04 -5.49
N GLU A 155 -18.36 3.67 -5.93
CA GLU A 155 -19.46 4.14 -5.08
C GLU A 155 -20.53 3.04 -4.92
N PHE A 156 -21.02 2.80 -3.70
CA PHE A 156 -22.00 1.77 -3.35
C PHE A 156 -23.38 2.38 -3.10
N THR A 157 -24.45 1.58 -3.19
CA THR A 157 -25.84 2.07 -3.04
C THR A 157 -26.16 2.61 -1.65
N CYS A 158 -25.38 2.23 -0.62
CA CYS A 158 -25.50 2.75 0.74
C CYS A 158 -24.82 4.12 0.96
N GLY A 159 -24.24 4.72 -0.09
CA GLY A 159 -23.47 5.97 0.00
C GLY A 159 -22.01 5.80 0.44
N GLY A 160 -21.62 4.60 0.88
CA GLY A 160 -20.23 4.25 1.11
C GLY A 160 -19.46 4.08 -0.20
N PHE A 161 -18.14 4.08 -0.13
CA PHE A 161 -17.29 3.93 -1.31
C PHE A 161 -15.99 3.20 -0.98
N VAL A 162 -15.37 2.65 -2.01
CA VAL A 162 -14.05 2.01 -1.92
C VAL A 162 -13.07 2.75 -2.82
N VAL A 163 -11.91 3.09 -2.26
CA VAL A 163 -10.75 3.54 -3.03
C VAL A 163 -9.83 2.34 -3.24
N GLY A 164 -9.76 1.85 -4.47
CA GLY A 164 -8.82 0.84 -4.90
C GLY A 164 -7.56 1.46 -5.46
N LEU A 165 -6.40 0.98 -5.02
CA LEU A 165 -5.10 1.51 -5.37
C LEU A 165 -4.21 0.42 -5.96
N ILE A 166 -3.50 0.77 -7.02
CA ILE A 166 -2.37 0.02 -7.53
C ILE A 166 -1.20 0.99 -7.68
N SER A 167 -0.07 0.70 -7.05
CA SER A 167 1.15 1.49 -7.17
C SER A 167 2.36 0.61 -7.42
N VAL A 168 3.37 1.14 -8.10
CA VAL A 168 4.65 0.44 -8.26
C VAL A 168 5.48 0.62 -6.99
N HIS A 169 5.84 -0.46 -6.29
CA HIS A 169 6.49 -0.38 -4.97
C HIS A 169 7.80 0.42 -4.98
N THR A 170 8.52 0.43 -6.10
CA THR A 170 9.77 1.17 -6.31
C THR A 170 9.66 2.69 -6.08
N ILE A 171 8.46 3.28 -6.15
CA ILE A 171 8.30 4.73 -5.94
C ILE A 171 8.15 5.11 -4.47
N ALA A 172 7.63 4.22 -3.63
CA ALA A 172 7.39 4.51 -2.22
C ALA A 172 7.28 3.22 -1.40
N ASP A 173 7.81 3.25 -0.19
CA ASP A 173 7.46 2.26 0.84
C ASP A 173 6.06 2.52 1.40
N GLY A 174 5.65 1.71 2.37
CA GLY A 174 4.33 1.84 3.00
C GLY A 174 4.10 3.21 3.66
N LEU A 175 5.13 3.83 4.25
CA LEU A 175 5.02 5.14 4.90
C LEU A 175 4.86 6.25 3.86
N GLY A 176 5.66 6.21 2.79
CA GLY A 176 5.53 7.14 1.68
C GLY A 176 4.18 7.03 0.97
N ALA A 177 3.68 5.81 0.79
CA ALA A 177 2.36 5.57 0.22
C ALA A 177 1.24 6.12 1.12
N GLY A 178 1.31 5.87 2.44
CA GLY A 178 0.35 6.43 3.39
C GLY A 178 0.40 7.96 3.46
N GLN A 179 1.60 8.55 3.44
CA GLN A 179 1.77 10.01 3.38
C GLN A 179 1.11 10.60 2.12
N PHE A 180 1.31 9.97 0.96
CA PHE A 180 0.67 10.39 -0.29
C PHE A 180 -0.85 10.33 -0.22
N ILE A 181 -1.42 9.22 0.23
CA ILE A 181 -2.87 9.04 0.35
C ILE A 181 -3.47 10.08 1.32
N ASN A 182 -2.78 10.37 2.43
CA ASN A 182 -3.18 11.44 3.36
C ASN A 182 -3.09 12.83 2.73
N ALA A 183 -2.11 13.10 1.87
CA ALA A 183 -2.03 14.35 1.13
C ALA A 183 -3.22 14.54 0.18
N VAL A 184 -3.66 13.47 -0.51
CA VAL A 184 -4.91 13.48 -1.28
C VAL A 184 -6.10 13.79 -0.36
N GLY A 185 -6.19 13.16 0.81
CA GLY A 185 -7.21 13.47 1.82
C GLY A 185 -7.19 14.93 2.30
N ASP A 186 -6.01 15.48 2.55
CA ASP A 186 -5.84 16.88 2.96
C ASP A 186 -6.41 17.85 1.92
N TYR A 187 -6.10 17.64 0.64
CA TYR A 187 -6.65 18.43 -0.45
C TYR A 187 -8.15 18.21 -0.65
N ALA A 188 -8.65 16.99 -0.46
CA ALA A 188 -10.07 16.66 -0.52
C ALA A 188 -10.89 17.38 0.56
N ARG A 189 -10.27 17.67 1.71
CA ARG A 189 -10.85 18.46 2.81
C ARG A 189 -10.62 19.97 2.65
N GLY A 190 -10.01 20.41 1.56
CA GLY A 190 -9.82 21.82 1.23
C GLY A 190 -8.60 22.48 1.88
N LEU A 191 -7.65 21.70 2.41
CA LEU A 191 -6.40 22.28 2.90
C LEU A 191 -5.62 22.91 1.72
N PRO A 192 -4.91 24.03 1.95
CA PRO A 192 -4.15 24.70 0.89
C PRO A 192 -2.85 23.97 0.52
N LYS A 193 -2.37 23.06 1.38
CA LYS A 193 -1.16 22.23 1.20
C LYS A 193 -1.26 20.98 2.07
N PRO A 194 -0.52 19.89 1.78
CA PRO A 194 -0.49 18.72 2.65
C PRO A 194 0.07 19.06 4.03
N ARG A 195 -0.41 18.35 5.06
CA ARG A 195 0.10 18.47 6.44
C ARG A 195 1.58 18.10 6.53
N LEU A 196 2.02 17.15 5.72
CA LEU A 196 3.42 16.74 5.60
C LEU A 196 3.85 16.80 4.14
N SER A 197 4.69 17.77 3.80
CA SER A 197 5.26 17.90 2.46
C SER A 197 6.23 16.75 2.14
N PRO A 198 6.21 16.20 0.92
CA PRO A 198 7.17 15.19 0.51
C PRO A 198 8.57 15.79 0.32
N VAL A 199 9.59 14.95 0.44
CA VAL A 199 10.99 15.30 0.15
C VAL A 199 11.51 14.32 -0.91
N TRP A 200 11.87 14.85 -2.07
CA TRP A 200 12.30 14.05 -3.24
C TRP A 200 13.81 13.97 -3.43
N ALA A 201 14.59 14.39 -2.43
CA ALA A 201 16.05 14.46 -2.48
C ALA A 201 16.74 13.07 -2.37
N ARG A 202 16.43 12.16 -3.30
CA ARG A 202 16.97 10.79 -3.33
C ARG A 202 18.49 10.74 -3.44
N ASP A 203 19.11 11.78 -4.00
CA ASP A 203 20.57 11.90 -4.10
C ASP A 203 21.27 12.04 -2.73
N LEU A 204 20.52 12.33 -1.65
CA LEU A 204 21.05 12.33 -0.28
C LEU A 204 21.15 10.93 0.33
N ILE A 205 20.54 9.92 -0.30
CA ILE A 205 20.59 8.53 0.16
C ILE A 205 21.93 7.92 -0.33
N PRO A 206 22.73 7.30 0.55
CA PRO A 206 23.97 6.65 0.15
C PRO A 206 23.77 5.66 -1.02
N ASP A 207 24.62 5.75 -2.03
CA ASP A 207 24.59 4.90 -3.22
C ASP A 207 25.84 4.01 -3.27
N PRO A 208 25.84 2.88 -2.54
CA PRO A 208 26.98 1.99 -2.52
C PRO A 208 27.20 1.28 -3.87
N PRO A 209 28.44 0.83 -4.15
CA PRO A 209 28.77 0.12 -5.37
C PRO A 209 27.86 -1.09 -5.56
N ARG A 210 27.40 -1.29 -6.80
CA ARG A 210 26.64 -2.50 -7.16
C ARG A 210 27.55 -3.71 -6.98
N MET A 211 27.14 -4.65 -6.15
CA MET A 211 27.74 -5.97 -6.18
C MET A 211 27.42 -6.59 -7.55
N PRO A 212 28.39 -7.15 -8.29
CA PRO A 212 28.20 -7.67 -9.66
C PRO A 212 27.42 -8.99 -9.69
N ALA A 213 26.52 -9.22 -8.72
CA ALA A 213 25.71 -10.42 -8.69
C ALA A 213 24.73 -10.39 -9.89
N PRO A 214 24.53 -11.52 -10.57
CA PRO A 214 23.44 -11.64 -11.53
C PRO A 214 22.12 -11.32 -10.81
N PRO A 215 21.12 -10.74 -11.50
CA PRO A 215 19.81 -10.52 -10.91
C PRO A 215 19.28 -11.84 -10.33
N PRO A 216 18.72 -11.83 -9.10
CA PRO A 216 18.26 -13.05 -8.47
C PRO A 216 17.19 -13.71 -9.34
N LYS A 217 17.32 -15.01 -9.55
CA LYS A 217 16.26 -15.80 -10.17
C LYS A 217 15.13 -15.93 -9.16
N LEU A 218 14.02 -15.23 -9.39
CA LEU A 218 12.83 -15.33 -8.54
C LEU A 218 12.08 -16.61 -8.89
N GLU A 219 12.06 -17.56 -7.96
CA GLU A 219 11.25 -18.78 -8.10
C GLU A 219 9.79 -18.47 -7.78
N LEU A 220 8.89 -18.97 -8.62
CA LEU A 220 7.46 -18.85 -8.38
C LEU A 220 7.03 -19.98 -7.44
N LEU A 221 6.44 -19.58 -6.33
CA LEU A 221 5.89 -20.36 -5.23
C LEU A 221 4.37 -20.39 -5.37
N ASP A 222 3.77 -21.56 -5.15
CA ASP A 222 2.31 -21.75 -5.21
C ASP A 222 1.63 -21.43 -3.87
N LEU A 223 1.87 -20.22 -3.38
CA LEU A 223 1.44 -19.80 -2.05
C LEU A 223 -0.07 -19.56 -1.98
N ARG A 224 -0.64 -19.75 -0.79
CA ARG A 224 -2.08 -19.62 -0.53
C ARG A 224 -2.40 -18.56 0.49
N GLU A 225 -3.47 -17.81 0.20
CA GLU A 225 -3.98 -16.78 1.10
C GLU A 225 -4.59 -17.39 2.37
N PHE A 226 -4.27 -16.80 3.51
CA PHE A 226 -4.89 -17.10 4.79
C PHE A 226 -5.03 -15.81 5.60
N THR A 227 -6.12 -15.70 6.36
CA THR A 227 -6.40 -14.51 7.20
C THR A 227 -6.92 -14.95 8.56
N VAL A 228 -6.41 -14.32 9.61
CA VAL A 228 -6.84 -14.56 10.98
C VAL A 228 -6.84 -13.28 11.81
N ASP A 229 -7.85 -13.14 12.66
CA ASP A 229 -7.97 -12.02 13.59
C ASP A 229 -7.44 -12.43 14.96
N LEU A 230 -6.57 -11.59 15.54
CA LEU A 230 -6.04 -11.72 16.89
C LEU A 230 -6.69 -10.65 17.78
N THR A 231 -7.48 -11.08 18.75
CA THR A 231 -8.10 -10.17 19.72
C THR A 231 -7.05 -9.53 20.65
N PRO A 232 -7.35 -8.39 21.29
CA PRO A 232 -6.45 -7.78 22.27
C PRO A 232 -6.03 -8.73 23.41
N ASP A 233 -6.94 -9.57 23.92
CA ASP A 233 -6.66 -10.52 25.01
C ASP A 233 -5.64 -11.59 24.57
N HIS A 234 -5.81 -12.15 23.38
CA HIS A 234 -4.86 -13.10 22.80
C HIS A 234 -3.48 -12.48 22.56
N ILE A 235 -3.42 -11.23 22.06
CA ILE A 235 -2.15 -10.50 21.91
C ILE A 235 -1.49 -10.29 23.27
N ALA A 236 -2.26 -9.95 24.31
CA ALA A 236 -1.75 -9.78 25.67
C ALA A 236 -1.22 -11.11 26.25
N LYS A 237 -1.94 -12.21 26.05
CA LYS A 237 -1.51 -13.56 26.44
C LYS A 237 -0.21 -13.95 25.75
N ALA A 238 -0.12 -13.82 24.43
CA ALA A 238 1.09 -14.15 23.67
C ALA A 238 2.32 -13.34 24.14
N LYS A 239 2.13 -12.04 24.44
CA LYS A 239 3.19 -11.20 25.03
C LYS A 239 3.60 -11.67 26.42
N SER A 240 2.64 -12.11 27.23
CA SER A 240 2.91 -12.67 28.57
C SER A 240 3.68 -13.98 28.47
N ASP A 241 3.24 -14.90 27.61
CA ASP A 241 3.88 -16.20 27.39
C ASP A 241 5.33 -16.01 26.92
N PHE A 242 5.56 -15.08 25.97
CA PHE A 242 6.91 -14.71 25.52
C PHE A 242 7.79 -14.16 26.65
N PHE A 243 7.22 -13.30 27.52
CA PHE A 243 7.96 -12.76 28.66
C PHE A 243 8.33 -13.86 29.67
N VAL A 244 7.41 -14.79 29.95
CA VAL A 244 7.67 -15.93 30.84
C VAL A 244 8.76 -16.84 30.27
N SER A 245 8.75 -17.09 28.96
CA SER A 245 9.72 -18.00 28.33
C SER A 245 11.10 -17.38 28.12
N MET A 246 11.17 -16.10 27.75
CA MET A 246 12.42 -15.43 27.35
C MET A 246 13.00 -14.52 28.44
N GLY A 247 12.22 -14.17 29.48
CA GLY A 247 12.60 -13.18 30.48
C GLY A 247 12.73 -11.75 29.94
N GLN A 248 12.30 -11.51 28.70
CA GLN A 248 12.42 -10.23 28.00
C GLN A 248 11.05 -9.80 27.45
N ARG A 249 10.81 -8.49 27.44
CA ARG A 249 9.68 -7.90 26.71
C ARG A 249 10.19 -7.39 25.37
N CYS A 250 9.45 -7.66 24.29
CA CYS A 250 9.61 -6.94 23.04
C CYS A 250 8.61 -5.79 23.05
N SER A 251 9.09 -4.58 23.36
CA SER A 251 8.26 -3.39 23.37
C SER A 251 8.26 -2.71 22.00
N ALA A 252 7.25 -1.87 21.75
CA ALA A 252 7.27 -0.99 20.59
C ALA A 252 8.51 -0.07 20.59
N PHE A 253 9.07 0.25 21.76
CA PHE A 253 10.31 0.99 21.88
C PHE A 253 11.50 0.19 21.36
N ASP A 254 11.61 -1.10 21.70
CA ASP A 254 12.70 -1.96 21.20
C ASP A 254 12.65 -2.09 19.67
N VAL A 255 11.44 -2.20 19.11
CA VAL A 255 11.22 -2.17 17.65
C VAL A 255 11.67 -0.82 17.07
N CYS A 256 11.30 0.31 17.68
CA CYS A 256 11.74 1.63 17.23
C CYS A 256 13.27 1.80 17.32
N VAL A 257 13.90 1.33 18.39
CA VAL A 257 15.36 1.35 18.54
C VAL A 257 16.03 0.49 17.47
N ALA A 258 15.51 -0.70 17.20
CA ALA A 258 16.00 -1.54 16.12
C ALA A 258 15.87 -0.85 14.75
N LYS A 259 14.71 -0.26 14.45
CA LYS A 259 14.49 0.52 13.21
C LYS A 259 15.42 1.73 13.10
N ALA A 260 15.67 2.44 14.20
CA ALA A 260 16.57 3.58 14.21
C ALA A 260 18.04 3.20 13.95
N ARG A 261 18.45 1.99 14.37
CA ARG A 261 19.78 1.44 14.06
C ARG A 261 19.95 1.14 12.58
N LEU A 262 18.87 0.78 11.88
CA LEU A 262 18.89 0.43 10.46
C LEU A 262 19.57 1.51 9.60
N ALA A 263 19.24 2.79 9.82
CA ALA A 263 19.87 3.89 9.07
C ALA A 263 21.39 3.95 9.28
N GLY A 264 21.85 3.73 10.52
CA GLY A 264 23.27 3.65 10.85
C GLY A 264 23.94 2.41 10.27
N ASP A 265 23.25 1.27 10.28
CA ASP A 265 23.77 0.00 9.75
C ASP A 265 23.88 0.05 8.23
N VAL A 266 22.89 0.60 7.53
CA VAL A 266 22.92 0.88 6.09
C VAL A 266 24.04 1.86 5.76
N ALA A 267 24.20 2.95 6.52
CA ALA A 267 25.30 3.88 6.30
C ALA A 267 26.68 3.22 6.49
N ARG A 268 26.82 2.36 7.51
CA ARG A 268 28.05 1.58 7.75
C ARG A 268 28.31 0.58 6.64
N TRP A 269 27.30 -0.16 6.20
CA TRP A 269 27.41 -1.06 5.05
C TRP A 269 27.80 -0.31 3.77
N ALA A 270 27.18 0.84 3.50
CA ALA A 270 27.42 1.61 2.30
C ALA A 270 28.87 2.11 2.17
N VAL A 271 29.60 2.26 3.28
CA VAL A 271 31.03 2.63 3.30
C VAL A 271 31.96 1.42 3.47
N GLY A 272 31.48 0.20 3.27
CA GLY A 272 32.28 -1.04 3.36
C GLY A 272 32.48 -1.58 4.78
N GLY A 273 31.66 -1.16 5.73
CA GLY A 273 31.72 -1.60 7.14
C GLY A 273 31.23 -3.03 7.38
N PHE A 274 30.64 -3.69 6.38
CA PHE A 274 30.26 -5.10 6.42
C PHE A 274 30.77 -5.81 5.15
N ALA A 275 31.21 -7.07 5.30
CA ALA A 275 31.70 -7.88 4.18
C ALA A 275 30.56 -8.39 3.27
N GLN A 276 29.35 -8.51 3.80
CA GLN A 276 28.12 -8.88 3.10
C GLN A 276 27.04 -7.88 3.51
N ASP A 277 26.01 -7.71 2.68
CA ASP A 277 24.85 -6.91 3.06
C ASP A 277 24.08 -7.63 4.18
N PRO A 278 24.02 -7.08 5.41
CA PRO A 278 23.29 -7.71 6.51
C PRO A 278 21.76 -7.71 6.30
N TYR A 279 21.26 -6.98 5.30
CA TYR A 279 19.84 -6.87 4.94
C TYR A 279 19.55 -7.42 3.55
N GLU A 280 20.44 -8.26 3.00
CA GLU A 280 20.19 -8.93 1.73
C GLU A 280 18.86 -9.69 1.77
N LEU A 281 17.94 -9.32 0.88
CA LEU A 281 16.65 -9.97 0.77
C LEU A 281 16.80 -11.31 0.05
N ARG A 282 16.28 -12.37 0.67
CA ARG A 282 16.21 -13.72 0.06
C ARG A 282 14.76 -14.03 -0.27
N PHE A 283 14.49 -14.28 -1.54
CA PHE A 283 13.16 -14.59 -2.06
C PHE A 283 13.01 -16.11 -2.24
N THR A 284 13.09 -16.83 -1.12
CA THR A 284 13.04 -18.29 -1.03
C THR A 284 11.92 -18.72 -0.09
N TYR A 285 11.44 -19.96 -0.21
CA TYR A 285 10.33 -20.47 0.60
C TYR A 285 10.60 -20.51 2.12
N ASP A 286 11.87 -20.47 2.52
CA ASP A 286 12.31 -20.41 3.93
C ASP A 286 12.37 -18.98 4.50
N SER A 287 12.05 -17.96 3.69
CA SER A 287 12.07 -16.55 4.08
C SER A 287 10.65 -15.99 4.18
N LEU A 288 10.29 -15.48 5.36
CA LEU A 288 9.01 -14.80 5.60
C LEU A 288 9.22 -13.29 5.73
N PHE A 289 8.56 -12.54 4.85
CA PHE A 289 8.53 -11.08 4.89
C PHE A 289 7.34 -10.62 5.71
N VAL A 290 7.60 -9.88 6.79
CA VAL A 290 6.54 -9.36 7.66
C VAL A 290 6.44 -7.84 7.48
N SER A 291 5.25 -7.36 7.10
CA SER A 291 4.96 -5.95 6.95
C SER A 291 3.86 -5.52 7.92
N ASP A 292 4.13 -4.48 8.71
CA ASP A 292 3.14 -3.92 9.64
C ASP A 292 2.49 -2.68 9.02
N TRP A 293 1.21 -2.80 8.68
CA TRP A 293 0.38 -1.77 8.08
C TRP A 293 -0.40 -0.95 9.11
N THR A 294 -0.35 -1.33 10.39
CA THR A 294 -1.17 -0.69 11.44
C THR A 294 -0.81 0.76 11.73
N ARG A 295 0.36 1.23 11.26
CA ARG A 295 0.89 2.58 11.52
C ARG A 295 1.45 3.27 10.27
N LEU A 296 0.99 2.87 9.09
CA LEU A 296 1.48 3.43 7.83
C LEU A 296 0.78 4.72 7.41
N GLY A 297 -0.33 5.11 8.05
CA GLY A 297 -1.14 6.26 7.63
C GLY A 297 -2.40 5.89 6.83
N PHE A 298 -2.58 4.61 6.47
CA PHE A 298 -3.71 4.19 5.64
C PHE A 298 -5.07 4.33 6.35
N LEU A 299 -5.13 4.15 7.67
CA LEU A 299 -6.36 4.31 8.46
C LEU A 299 -6.63 5.77 8.85
N GLU A 300 -5.75 6.69 8.49
CA GLU A 300 -5.83 8.12 8.78
C GLU A 300 -6.28 8.94 7.55
N ALA A 301 -6.38 8.29 6.39
CA ALA A 301 -6.86 8.91 5.16
C ALA A 301 -8.31 9.40 5.35
N ASP A 302 -8.56 10.68 5.08
CA ASP A 302 -9.89 11.27 5.20
C ASP A 302 -10.15 12.19 4.01
N TYR A 303 -11.09 11.76 3.15
CA TYR A 303 -11.51 12.52 1.97
C TYR A 303 -12.66 13.51 2.26
N GLY A 304 -13.05 13.64 3.52
CA GLY A 304 -14.22 14.39 4.01
C GLY A 304 -15.35 13.50 4.55
N TRP A 305 -15.19 12.18 4.49
CA TRP A 305 -16.14 11.17 4.99
C TRP A 305 -15.65 10.46 6.27
N GLY A 306 -14.54 10.93 6.85
CA GLY A 306 -13.86 10.27 7.95
C GLY A 306 -12.85 9.23 7.48
N ALA A 307 -12.27 8.53 8.45
CA ALA A 307 -11.30 7.46 8.23
C ALA A 307 -11.94 6.23 7.57
N PRO A 308 -11.16 5.43 6.81
CA PRO A 308 -11.67 4.17 6.27
C PRO A 308 -11.99 3.19 7.39
N THR A 309 -13.06 2.42 7.20
CA THR A 309 -13.51 1.38 8.13
C THR A 309 -12.77 0.07 7.95
N HIS A 310 -12.10 -0.12 6.81
CA HIS A 310 -11.26 -1.28 6.52
C HIS A 310 -10.22 -0.95 5.45
N VAL A 311 -9.00 -1.45 5.63
CA VAL A 311 -7.92 -1.39 4.63
C VAL A 311 -7.47 -2.82 4.34
N VAL A 312 -7.58 -3.24 3.09
CA VAL A 312 -7.25 -4.59 2.64
C VAL A 312 -6.02 -4.54 1.74
N PRO A 313 -4.87 -5.08 2.17
CA PRO A 313 -3.69 -5.24 1.34
C PRO A 313 -3.78 -6.48 0.45
N PHE A 314 -3.30 -6.36 -0.79
CA PHE A 314 -3.06 -7.49 -1.70
C PHE A 314 -1.62 -7.51 -2.21
N SER A 315 -0.67 -7.17 -1.33
CA SER A 315 0.78 -7.18 -1.58
C SER A 315 1.35 -8.59 -1.62
N TYR A 316 0.66 -9.51 -2.29
CA TYR A 316 1.05 -10.91 -2.37
C TYR A 316 1.68 -11.16 -3.72
N HIS A 317 2.92 -11.64 -3.69
CA HIS A 317 3.65 -12.00 -4.90
C HIS A 317 4.00 -13.46 -4.90
N PRO A 318 3.92 -14.14 -6.05
CA PRO A 318 4.21 -15.55 -6.15
C PRO A 318 5.68 -15.87 -5.83
N PHE A 319 6.58 -14.91 -5.68
CA PHE A 319 7.98 -15.16 -5.34
C PHE A 319 8.33 -14.81 -3.88
N MET A 320 7.35 -14.42 -3.05
CA MET A 320 7.60 -13.90 -1.72
C MET A 320 6.57 -14.38 -0.71
N ALA A 321 7.01 -15.17 0.27
CA ALA A 321 6.19 -15.52 1.42
C ALA A 321 5.98 -14.25 2.28
N VAL A 322 4.74 -13.77 2.37
CA VAL A 322 4.40 -12.50 3.03
C VAL A 322 3.39 -12.70 4.14
N ALA A 323 3.58 -11.99 5.25
CA ALA A 323 2.56 -11.74 6.26
C ALA A 323 2.40 -10.23 6.45
N VAL A 324 1.18 -9.73 6.23
CA VAL A 324 0.80 -8.35 6.50
C VAL A 324 -0.02 -8.28 7.78
N ILE A 325 0.43 -7.46 8.72
CA ILE A 325 -0.28 -7.17 9.96
C ILE A 325 -1.07 -5.86 9.74
N GLY A 326 -2.38 -5.95 9.77
CA GLY A 326 -3.29 -4.80 9.63
C GLY A 326 -4.30 -4.72 10.75
N ALA A 327 -5.33 -3.89 10.57
CA ALA A 327 -6.49 -3.85 11.44
C ALA A 327 -7.61 -4.73 10.84
N PRO A 328 -8.40 -5.45 11.66
CA PRO A 328 -9.62 -6.06 11.18
C PRO A 328 -10.66 -4.98 10.82
N PRO A 329 -11.69 -5.29 10.01
CA PRO A 329 -12.73 -4.33 9.67
C PRO A 329 -13.46 -3.86 10.92
N ALA A 330 -13.76 -2.56 10.99
CA ALA A 330 -14.59 -2.03 12.07
C ALA A 330 -15.95 -2.77 12.15
N PRO A 331 -16.50 -3.02 13.34
CA PRO A 331 -16.04 -2.57 14.66
C PRO A 331 -15.10 -3.55 15.37
N LYS A 332 -14.53 -4.56 14.68
CA LYS A 332 -13.61 -5.51 15.31
C LYS A 332 -12.37 -4.77 15.83
N ILE A 333 -11.83 -5.24 16.95
CA ILE A 333 -10.62 -4.70 17.57
C ILE A 333 -9.54 -5.77 17.67
N GLY A 334 -8.29 -5.36 17.60
CA GLY A 334 -7.14 -6.26 17.65
C GLY A 334 -6.23 -6.07 16.43
N ALA A 335 -5.58 -7.14 16.02
CA ALA A 335 -4.74 -7.17 14.82
C ALA A 335 -5.27 -8.23 13.86
N ARG A 336 -5.19 -7.97 12.56
CA ARG A 336 -5.47 -8.93 11.52
C ARG A 336 -4.16 -9.35 10.88
N VAL A 337 -3.90 -10.64 10.81
CA VAL A 337 -2.78 -11.19 10.04
C VAL A 337 -3.34 -11.72 8.73
N MET A 338 -2.92 -11.12 7.62
CA MET A 338 -3.24 -11.61 6.27
C MET A 338 -1.96 -12.07 5.62
N THR A 339 -1.94 -13.28 5.08
CA THR A 339 -0.70 -13.91 4.65
C THR A 339 -0.90 -14.71 3.38
N MET A 340 0.15 -14.76 2.57
CA MET A 340 0.30 -15.69 1.48
C MET A 340 1.71 -16.28 1.63
N CYS A 341 1.86 -17.30 2.49
CA CYS A 341 3.17 -17.76 2.96
C CYS A 341 3.40 -19.27 2.92
N VAL A 342 2.36 -20.07 2.68
CA VAL A 342 2.47 -21.53 2.61
C VAL A 342 1.88 -22.05 1.31
N GLU A 343 2.47 -23.12 0.77
CA GLU A 343 1.91 -23.84 -0.38
C GLU A 343 0.65 -24.63 -0.01
N GLU A 344 -0.14 -25.02 -1.01
CA GLU A 344 -1.39 -25.79 -0.85
C GLU A 344 -1.22 -27.02 0.06
N ALA A 345 -0.11 -27.75 -0.08
CA ALA A 345 0.16 -28.96 0.70
C ALA A 345 0.30 -28.69 2.21
N HIS A 346 0.75 -27.49 2.60
CA HIS A 346 0.99 -27.11 4.00
C HIS A 346 -0.18 -26.29 4.59
N LEU A 347 -1.08 -25.79 3.74
CA LEU A 347 -2.18 -24.92 4.14
C LEU A 347 -3.12 -25.51 5.21
N PRO A 348 -3.51 -26.81 5.18
CA PRO A 348 -4.38 -27.36 6.20
C PRO A 348 -3.76 -27.33 7.60
N GLU A 349 -2.52 -27.79 7.75
CA GLU A 349 -1.83 -27.79 9.04
C GLU A 349 -1.55 -26.37 9.53
N PHE A 350 -1.07 -25.50 8.64
CA PHE A 350 -0.83 -24.09 8.98
C PHE A 350 -2.10 -23.39 9.46
N ARG A 351 -3.23 -23.61 8.76
CA ARG A 351 -4.54 -23.08 9.14
C ARG A 351 -4.95 -23.54 10.53
N ASP A 352 -4.80 -24.83 10.82
CA ASP A 352 -5.18 -25.39 12.12
C ASP A 352 -4.33 -24.81 13.25
N GLN A 353 -3.02 -24.69 13.04
CA GLN A 353 -2.10 -24.07 14.01
C GLN A 353 -2.41 -22.59 14.23
N MET A 354 -2.64 -21.81 13.17
CA MET A 354 -2.95 -20.39 13.29
C MET A 354 -4.31 -20.15 13.95
N ASN A 355 -5.31 -20.99 13.66
CA ASN A 355 -6.61 -20.93 14.32
C ASN A 355 -6.52 -21.32 15.79
N ALA A 356 -5.73 -22.35 16.13
CA ALA A 356 -5.47 -22.72 17.52
C ALA A 356 -4.80 -21.57 18.29
N PHE A 357 -3.77 -20.96 17.69
CA PHE A 357 -3.09 -19.79 18.24
C PHE A 357 -4.04 -18.61 18.47
N ALA A 358 -4.86 -18.28 17.47
CA ALA A 358 -5.84 -17.20 17.57
C ALA A 358 -6.98 -17.49 18.57
N ALA A 359 -7.26 -18.76 18.84
CA ALA A 359 -8.18 -19.22 19.88
C ALA A 359 -7.51 -19.40 21.26
N GLY A 360 -6.22 -19.10 21.39
CA GLY A 360 -5.46 -19.16 22.64
C GLY A 360 -5.20 -20.58 23.15
N LYS A 361 -5.27 -21.58 22.27
CA LYS A 361 -5.11 -23.01 22.57
C LYS A 361 -3.67 -23.48 22.47
#